data_AF-A0A6L3GM37-F1
#
_entry.id   AF-A0A6L3GM37-F1
#
_cell.length_a   1.000
_cell.length_b   1.000
_cell.length_c   1.000
_cell.angle_alpha   90.00
_cell.angle_beta   90.00
_cell.angle_gamma   90.00
#
_symmetry.space_group_name_H-M   'P 1'
#
loop_
_entity.id
_entity.type
_entity.pdbx_description
1 polymer ?
#
loop_
_entity_poly.entity_id
_entity_poly.type
_entity_poly.pdbx_seq_one_letter_code
_entity_poly.pdbx_strand_id
1 'polypeptide(L)' 'IHAQVIIATQSKDLVDHFDIGDISVVEMNKETQATSVTHLDDKEYHLWLQNYTVSELWDKNIIGGRPV' A
#
# COMPACT_ATOMS: atom_id res chain seq x y z
N ILE A 1 -5.12 3.51 27.86
CA ILE A 1 -4.23 4.41 27.08
C ILE A 1 -4.08 3.81 25.70
N HIS A 2 -4.47 4.56 24.67
CA HIS A 2 -4.29 4.17 23.26
C HIS A 2 -3.31 5.13 22.61
N ALA A 3 -2.54 4.64 21.64
CA ALA A 3 -1.61 5.43 20.85
C ALA A 3 -1.82 5.11 19.37
N GLN A 4 -1.68 6.12 18.52
CA GLN A 4 -1.61 5.94 17.07
C GLN A 4 -0.18 5.59 16.68
N VAL A 5 -0.02 4.60 15.81
CA VAL A 5 1.28 4.14 15.33
C VAL A 5 1.31 4.30 13.81
N ILE A 6 2.41 4.85 13.30
CA ILE A 6 2.70 4.93 11.87
C ILE A 6 3.93 4.07 11.62
N ILE A 7 3.85 3.16 10.65
CA ILE A 7 4.91 2.19 10.34
C ILE A 7 5.29 2.38 8.88
N ALA A 8 6.58 2.55 8.60
CA ALA A 8 7.12 2.46 7.25
C ALA A 8 7.78 1.08 7.09
N THR A 9 7.40 0.32 6.07
CA THR A 9 7.88 -1.05 5.87
C THR A 9 8.19 -1.34 4.41
N GLN A 10 9.17 -2.21 4.19
CA GLN A 10 9.42 -2.89 2.91
C GLN A 10 9.13 -4.41 2.98
N SER A 11 8.56 -4.87 4.09
CA SER A 11 8.17 -6.27 4.30
C SER A 11 6.77 -6.51 3.77
N LYS A 12 6.67 -7.32 2.72
CA LYS A 12 5.39 -7.75 2.17
C LYS A 12 4.58 -8.62 3.14
N ASP A 13 5.27 -9.44 3.93
CA ASP A 13 4.61 -10.29 4.92
C ASP A 13 3.92 -9.43 6.00
N LEU A 14 4.54 -8.30 6.39
CA LEU A 14 3.90 -7.37 7.32
C LEU A 14 2.68 -6.70 6.71
N VAL A 15 2.73 -6.36 5.42
CA VAL A 15 1.63 -5.70 4.71
C VAL A 15 0.35 -6.55 4.68
N ASP A 16 0.48 -7.88 4.58
CA ASP A 16 -0.68 -8.80 4.62
C ASP A 16 -1.44 -8.82 5.96
N HIS A 17 -0.88 -8.19 7.01
CA HIS A 17 -1.53 -8.09 8.32
C HIS A 17 -2.35 -6.81 8.49
N PHE A 18 -2.51 -6.01 7.43
CA PHE A 18 -3.29 -4.78 7.43
C PHE A 18 -4.36 -4.82 6.34
N ASP A 19 -5.50 -4.19 6.62
CA ASP A 19 -6.52 -3.93 5.61
C ASP A 19 -5.97 -2.91 4.59
N ILE A 20 -6.43 -2.97 3.34
CA ILE A 20 -5.85 -2.13 2.30
C ILE A 20 -6.07 -0.64 2.59
N GLY A 21 -7.22 -0.27 3.17
CA GLY A 21 -7.52 1.08 3.63
C GLY A 21 -6.64 1.61 4.76
N ASP A 22 -5.88 0.76 5.45
CA ASP A 22 -4.90 1.21 6.46
C ASP A 22 -3.53 1.52 5.83
N ILE A 23 -3.36 1.30 4.52
CA ILE A 23 -2.09 1.39 3.83
C ILE A 23 -2.02 2.66 3.00
N SER A 24 -0.87 3.34 3.08
CA SER A 24 -0.53 4.46 2.21
C SER A 24 0.74 4.17 1.45
N VAL A 25 0.69 4.29 0.13
CA VAL A 25 1.81 4.08 -0.77
C VAL A 25 2.54 5.40 -0.95
N VAL A 26 3.86 5.37 -0.71
CA VAL A 26 4.73 6.54 -0.78
C VAL A 26 5.72 6.35 -1.93
N GLU A 27 5.73 7.26 -2.88
CA GLU A 27 6.59 7.17 -4.06
C GLU A 27 7.05 8.54 -4.57
N MET A 28 8.07 8.54 -5.44
CA MET A 28 8.53 9.75 -6.13
C MET A 28 7.71 9.95 -7.40
N ASN A 29 6.90 11.00 -7.44
CA ASN A 29 6.26 11.44 -8.67
C ASN A 29 7.32 12.10 -9.58
N LYS A 30 7.61 11.44 -10.71
CA LYS A 30 8.64 11.89 -11.65
C LYS A 30 8.25 13.16 -12.43
N GLU A 31 6.96 13.44 -12.58
CA GLU A 31 6.49 14.61 -13.32
C GLU A 31 6.60 15.88 -12.47
N THR A 32 6.18 15.79 -11.20
CA THR A 32 6.22 16.92 -10.27
C THR A 32 7.54 17.03 -9.50
N GLN A 33 8.41 16.01 -9.59
CA GLN A 33 9.65 15.89 -8.82
C GLN A 33 9.41 15.99 -7.29
N ALA A 34 8.32 15.39 -6.82
CA ALA A 34 7.90 15.46 -5.43
C ALA A 34 7.45 14.08 -4.92
N THR A 35 7.44 13.92 -3.59
CA THR A 35 6.84 12.73 -2.95
C THR A 35 5.33 12.79 -3.09
N SER A 36 4.74 11.72 -3.64
CA SER A 36 3.30 11.47 -3.58
C SER A 36 3.01 10.43 -2.49
N VAL A 37 1.91 10.66 -1.78
CA VAL A 37 1.36 9.72 -0.80
C VAL A 37 -0.06 9.40 -1.24
N THR A 38 -0.32 8.15 -1.55
CA THR A 38 -1.62 7.66 -1.99
C THR A 38 -2.19 6.76 -0.90
N HIS A 39 -3.26 7.21 -0.26
CA HIS A 39 -4.03 6.39 0.68
C HIS A 39 -4.93 5.47 -0.14
N LEU A 40 -4.86 4.16 0.09
CA LEU A 40 -5.60 3.18 -0.69
C LEU A 40 -7.07 3.10 -0.23
N ASP A 41 -7.98 2.76 -1.14
CA ASP A 41 -9.41 2.62 -0.84
C ASP A 41 -9.86 1.17 -1.07
N ASP A 42 -10.39 0.53 -0.03
CA ASP A 42 -10.97 -0.81 -0.10
C ASP A 42 -11.96 -0.98 -1.27
N LYS A 43 -12.72 0.07 -1.62
CA LYS A 43 -13.70 0.03 -2.71
C LYS A 43 -13.03 -0.05 -4.07
N GLU A 44 -11.91 0.64 -4.26
CA GLU A 44 -11.16 0.63 -5.51
C GLU A 44 -10.56 -0.76 -5.77
N TYR A 45 -10.09 -1.42 -4.71
CA TYR A 45 -9.40 -2.71 -4.80
C TYR A 45 -10.27 -3.93 -4.48
N HIS A 46 -11.56 -3.74 -4.19
CA HIS A 46 -12.49 -4.80 -3.78
C HIS A 46 -12.43 -6.06 -4.67
N LEU A 47 -12.45 -5.90 -6.00
CA LEU A 47 -12.43 -7.03 -6.93
C LEU A 47 -11.10 -7.80 -6.89
N TRP A 48 -9.99 -7.11 -6.63
CA TRP A 48 -8.69 -7.74 -6.49
C TRP A 48 -8.59 -8.52 -5.17
N LEU A 49 -9.06 -7.91 -4.08
CA LEU A 49 -9.04 -8.51 -2.74
C LEU A 49 -9.91 -9.78 -2.61
N GLN A 50 -10.79 -10.05 -3.58
CA GLN A 50 -11.51 -11.33 -3.64
C GLN A 50 -10.60 -12.51 -3.97
N ASN A 51 -9.48 -12.28 -4.67
CA ASN A 51 -8.65 -13.34 -5.24
C ASN A 51 -7.17 -13.23 -4.85
N TYR A 52 -6.76 -12.11 -4.27
CA TYR A 52 -5.36 -11.80 -3.99
C TYR A 52 -5.20 -11.16 -2.62
N THR A 53 -4.07 -11.42 -1.97
CA THR A 53 -3.63 -10.69 -0.79
C THR A 53 -3.08 -9.31 -1.17
N VAL A 54 -2.86 -8.44 -0.17
CA VAL A 54 -2.26 -7.12 -0.40
C VAL A 54 -0.80 -7.25 -0.85
N SER A 55 -0.05 -8.21 -0.34
CA SER A 55 1.31 -8.51 -0.80
C SER A 55 1.35 -8.97 -2.25
N GLU A 56 0.36 -9.75 -2.71
CA GLU A 56 0.26 -10.16 -4.11
C GLU A 56 -0.09 -8.99 -5.04
N LEU A 57 -0.97 -8.09 -4.60
CA LEU A 57 -1.24 -6.80 -5.26
C LEU A 57 0.03 -5.95 -5.41
N TRP A 58 0.86 -5.91 -4.38
CA TRP A 58 2.14 -5.22 -4.39
C TRP A 58 3.15 -5.87 -5.35
N ASP A 59 3.30 -7.20 -5.31
CA ASP A 59 4.19 -7.96 -6.20
C ASP A 59 3.80 -7.76 -7.68
N LYS A 60 2.49 -7.69 -7.96
CA LYS A 60 1.92 -7.40 -9.29
C LYS A 60 1.99 -5.92 -9.68
N ASN A 61 2.48 -5.06 -8.80
CA ASN A 61 2.55 -3.61 -8.99
C ASN A 61 1.18 -2.96 -9.27
N ILE A 62 0.10 -3.50 -8.69
CA ILE A 62 -1.26 -2.95 -8.81
C ILE A 62 -1.45 -1.74 -7.88
N ILE A 63 -0.81 -1.76 -6.70
CA ILE A 63 -0.87 -0.67 -5.72
C ILE A 63 0.35 0.26 -5.75
N GLY A 64 1.38 -0.06 -6.54
CA GLY A 64 2.65 0.70 -6.58
C GLY A 64 3.57 0.42 -5.39
N GLY A 65 4.50 1.33 -5.09
CA GLY A 65 5.42 1.23 -3.94
C GLY A 65 6.47 0.11 -4.03
N ARG A 66 6.60 -0.57 -5.18
CA ARG A 66 7.55 -1.66 -5.38
C ARG A 66 9.00 -1.12 -5.40
N PRO A 67 9.96 -1.78 -4.72
CA PRO A 67 11.37 -1.46 -4.87
C PRO A 67 11.82 -1.57 -6.33
N VAL A 68 12.59 -0.58 -6.79
CA VAL A 68 13.24 -0.57 -8.12
C VAL A 68 14.43 -1.51 -8.19
#